data_AF-A0A9W8S2A1-F1
#
_entry.id   AF-A0A9W8S2A1-F1
#
_cell.length_a   1.000
_cell.length_b   1.000
_cell.length_c   1.000
_cell.angle_alpha   90.00
_cell.angle_beta   90.00
_cell.angle_gamma   90.00
#
_symmetry.space_group_name_H-M   'P 1'
#
loop_
_entity.id
_entity.type
_entity.pdbx_description
1 polymer ?
#
loop_
_entity_poly.entity_id
_entity_poly.type
_entity_poly.pdbx_seq_one_letter_code
_entity_poly.pdbx_strand_id
1 'polypeptide(L)'
;MDIFETLPPELIAPILSNLPDLGSLFSIVKASPYVFHFLNGSMGAEVLDDVLDSSAQNLLSTPWIPYILRLVALIRQCDSKDQPANDLTSLIIKFIMPTTFQNAQGERVPDLQSCPPDCVPDIRLRHVMKGPQAFAPREMLFLIRKINVLAGQCFDFFHERIKATEPQHLTDKCYHLGTLPWNRRPDGKTWGQSYQIDAGGEASWYEMQRTVLGFWCLQLCYELSNASLEGRLDWSASDVEAVRDMGSGETCLSGLKKSSLWIAREPLWAALSYVRFLEGSSDESPCVGDTDVVNRGLSVFFNTGYKPLCSEHLKLPPPKHGTDSKLEWPVVVSRPPPFPCVEQEDAFTYHCHKVLVGCKGLRWAGPLLCPRGTPRLSEGLLFRPFRRLGFGVWDDERLVAMEMLDDPENKRPRRFHVWCQDQVFTWTSLLSPEEKEELQVHQEAMRLREELEFGELIVTGN
;
A
#
# COMPACT_ATOMS: atom_id res chain seq x y z
N MET A 1 -17.33 -13.88 -38.31
CA MET A 1 -16.13 -14.52 -38.86
C MET A 1 -14.95 -13.97 -38.09
N ASP A 2 -14.20 -14.83 -37.42
CA ASP A 2 -13.01 -14.38 -36.69
C ASP A 2 -11.88 -14.16 -37.70
N ILE A 3 -11.38 -12.93 -37.81
CA ILE A 3 -10.33 -12.60 -38.77
C ILE A 3 -8.99 -13.21 -38.36
N PHE A 4 -8.76 -13.43 -37.06
CA PHE A 4 -7.52 -14.02 -36.56
C PHE A 4 -7.41 -15.51 -36.92
N GLU A 5 -8.51 -16.23 -37.08
CA GLU A 5 -8.51 -17.62 -37.60
C GLU A 5 -7.91 -17.73 -39.02
N THR A 6 -7.89 -16.64 -39.79
CA THR A 6 -7.35 -16.60 -41.16
C THR A 6 -5.86 -16.24 -41.22
N LEU A 7 -5.25 -15.87 -40.09
CA LEU A 7 -3.87 -15.42 -40.02
C LEU A 7 -2.98 -16.49 -39.37
N PRO A 8 -1.72 -16.65 -39.82
CA PRO A 8 -0.76 -17.50 -39.13
C PRO A 8 -0.31 -16.86 -37.80
N PRO A 9 0.04 -17.65 -36.77
CA PRO A 9 0.49 -17.14 -35.45
C PRO A 9 1.61 -16.10 -35.52
N GLU A 10 2.51 -16.22 -36.49
CA GLU A 10 3.66 -15.35 -36.73
C GLU A 10 3.27 -13.94 -37.20
N LEU A 11 2.06 -13.76 -37.76
CA LEU A 11 1.49 -12.45 -38.06
C LEU A 11 0.60 -11.95 -36.92
N ILE A 12 -0.03 -12.86 -36.16
CA ILE A 12 -0.88 -12.49 -35.02
C ILE A 12 -0.05 -11.91 -33.87
N ALA A 13 1.11 -12.50 -33.54
CA ALA A 13 1.92 -12.00 -32.44
C ALA A 13 2.33 -10.53 -32.62
N PRO A 14 2.95 -10.09 -33.74
CA PRO A 14 3.27 -8.67 -33.94
C PRO A 14 2.04 -7.76 -33.91
N ILE A 15 0.89 -8.19 -34.43
CA ILE A 15 -0.35 -7.39 -34.38
C ILE A 15 -0.80 -7.17 -32.93
N LEU A 16 -0.77 -8.20 -32.10
CA LEU A 16 -1.20 -8.11 -30.70
C LEU A 16 -0.16 -7.44 -29.79
N SER A 17 1.15 -7.61 -30.04
CA SER A 17 2.22 -6.91 -29.32
C SER A 17 2.18 -5.39 -29.50
N ASN A 18 1.66 -4.91 -30.64
CA ASN A 18 1.51 -3.47 -30.94
C ASN A 18 0.19 -2.85 -30.43
N LEU A 19 -0.57 -3.55 -29.57
CA LEU A 19 -1.77 -2.98 -28.96
C LEU A 19 -1.39 -1.89 -27.92
N PRO A 20 -2.22 -0.84 -27.79
CA PRO A 20 -1.88 0.31 -26.95
C PRO A 20 -1.94 0.01 -25.44
N ASP A 21 -2.73 -0.99 -25.03
CA ASP A 21 -2.98 -1.31 -23.63
C ASP A 21 -3.57 -2.73 -23.45
N LEU A 22 -3.56 -3.19 -22.20
CA LEU A 22 -4.06 -4.51 -21.79
C LEU A 22 -5.58 -4.66 -21.91
N GLY A 23 -6.35 -3.56 -21.89
CA GLY A 23 -7.80 -3.58 -22.07
C GLY A 23 -8.20 -3.83 -23.52
N SER A 24 -7.43 -3.31 -24.46
CA SER A 24 -7.48 -3.59 -25.89
C SER A 24 -7.17 -5.08 -26.15
N LEU A 25 -6.10 -5.61 -25.56
CA LEU A 25 -5.76 -7.04 -25.63
C LEU A 25 -6.87 -7.92 -25.04
N PHE A 26 -7.37 -7.60 -23.84
CA PHE A 26 -8.46 -8.33 -23.20
C PHE A 26 -9.76 -8.29 -24.02
N SER A 27 -10.07 -7.17 -24.67
CA SER A 27 -11.24 -7.03 -25.53
C SER A 27 -11.15 -7.92 -26.77
N ILE A 28 -9.98 -8.02 -27.40
CA ILE A 28 -9.74 -8.93 -28.53
C ILE A 28 -9.81 -10.40 -28.09
N VAL A 29 -9.19 -10.75 -26.96
CA VAL A 29 -9.25 -12.09 -26.35
C VAL A 29 -10.68 -12.54 -26.04
N LYS A 30 -11.56 -11.60 -25.66
CA LYS A 30 -12.98 -11.87 -25.45
C LYS A 30 -13.77 -11.99 -26.75
N ALA A 31 -13.36 -11.28 -27.81
CA ALA A 31 -14.06 -11.26 -29.10
C ALA A 31 -13.65 -12.39 -30.05
N SER A 32 -12.43 -12.94 -29.91
CA SER A 32 -11.83 -13.95 -30.77
C SER A 32 -11.53 -15.24 -30.00
N PRO A 33 -12.26 -16.34 -30.25
CA PRO A 33 -11.90 -17.67 -29.73
C PRO A 33 -10.49 -18.11 -30.14
N TYR A 34 -10.04 -17.73 -31.34
CA TYR A 34 -8.68 -18.06 -31.78
C TYR A 34 -7.62 -17.37 -30.92
N VAL A 35 -7.72 -16.04 -30.71
CA VAL A 35 -6.79 -15.30 -29.85
C VAL A 35 -6.87 -15.77 -28.39
N PHE A 36 -8.06 -16.15 -27.92
CA PHE A 36 -8.24 -16.77 -26.60
C PHE A 36 -7.43 -18.06 -26.43
N HIS A 37 -7.31 -18.89 -27.46
CA HIS A 37 -6.48 -20.09 -27.43
C HIS A 37 -4.99 -19.79 -27.69
N PHE A 38 -4.67 -18.87 -28.60
CA PHE A 38 -3.32 -18.42 -28.90
C PHE A 38 -2.58 -17.89 -27.65
N LEU A 39 -3.27 -17.14 -26.77
CA LEU A 39 -2.69 -16.64 -25.51
C LEU A 39 -2.35 -17.73 -24.46
N ASN A 40 -2.53 -19.02 -24.76
CA ASN A 40 -1.95 -20.08 -23.94
C ASN A 40 -0.51 -20.45 -24.34
N GLY A 41 -0.04 -20.05 -25.52
CA GLY A 41 1.28 -20.40 -26.05
C GLY A 41 2.39 -19.45 -25.61
N SER A 42 3.64 -19.82 -25.91
CA SER A 42 4.82 -18.97 -25.64
C SER A 42 4.77 -17.61 -26.35
N MET A 43 4.24 -17.57 -27.57
CA MET A 43 4.04 -16.31 -28.32
C MET A 43 2.99 -15.41 -27.64
N GLY A 44 2.02 -16.00 -26.92
CA GLY A 44 1.09 -15.26 -26.07
C GLY A 44 1.75 -14.64 -24.84
N ALA A 45 2.80 -15.27 -24.31
CA ALA A 45 3.61 -14.72 -23.23
C ALA A 45 4.45 -13.52 -23.70
N GLU A 46 4.96 -13.58 -24.94
CA GLU A 46 5.68 -12.47 -25.59
C GLU A 46 4.76 -11.29 -25.85
N VAL A 47 3.59 -11.52 -26.47
CA VAL A 47 2.55 -10.49 -26.64
C VAL A 47 2.17 -9.81 -25.34
N LEU A 48 1.98 -10.58 -24.25
CA LEU A 48 1.63 -10.00 -22.95
C LEU A 48 2.79 -9.18 -22.37
N ASP A 49 4.03 -9.65 -22.49
CA ASP A 49 5.23 -8.90 -22.09
C ASP A 49 5.35 -7.56 -22.85
N ASP A 50 5.16 -7.56 -24.17
CA ASP A 50 5.33 -6.38 -25.01
C ASP A 50 4.28 -5.29 -24.70
N VAL A 51 3.02 -5.70 -24.48
CA VAL A 51 1.94 -4.78 -24.07
C VAL A 51 2.15 -4.27 -22.64
N LEU A 52 2.72 -5.08 -21.74
CA LEU A 52 3.12 -4.64 -20.39
C LEU A 52 4.25 -3.60 -20.43
N ASP A 53 5.28 -3.83 -21.24
CA ASP A 53 6.41 -2.91 -21.41
C ASP A 53 5.95 -1.57 -22.04
N SER A 54 5.12 -1.63 -23.09
CA SER A 54 4.48 -0.46 -23.69
C SER A 54 3.61 0.31 -22.69
N SER A 55 2.84 -0.39 -21.85
CA SER A 55 2.00 0.25 -20.81
C SER A 55 2.84 0.98 -19.76
N ALA A 56 4.01 0.45 -19.38
CA ALA A 56 4.92 1.09 -18.44
C ALA A 56 5.64 2.31 -19.04
N GLN A 57 6.16 2.18 -20.27
CA GLN A 57 6.85 3.27 -20.98
C GLN A 57 5.92 4.48 -21.20
N ASN A 58 4.63 4.23 -21.46
CA ASN A 58 3.63 5.28 -21.67
C ASN A 58 2.93 5.76 -20.36
N LEU A 59 3.40 5.35 -19.18
CA LEU A 59 2.81 5.67 -17.87
C LEU A 59 1.32 5.31 -17.73
N LEU A 60 0.85 4.30 -18.47
CA LEU A 60 -0.45 3.66 -18.23
C LEU A 60 -0.40 2.82 -16.94
N SER A 61 0.78 2.29 -16.61
CA SER A 61 1.11 1.68 -15.33
C SER A 61 2.46 2.16 -14.81
N THR A 62 2.69 2.18 -13.50
CA THR A 62 4.06 2.31 -12.96
C THR A 62 4.92 1.09 -13.35
N PRO A 63 6.22 1.23 -13.69
CA PRO A 63 7.11 0.12 -14.02
C PRO A 63 7.21 -0.99 -12.96
N TRP A 64 6.91 -0.69 -11.69
CA TRP A 64 6.86 -1.68 -10.63
C TRP A 64 5.71 -2.70 -10.79
N ILE A 65 4.58 -2.33 -11.40
CA ILE A 65 3.44 -3.26 -11.60
C ILE A 65 3.79 -4.45 -12.52
N PRO A 66 4.25 -4.26 -13.78
CA PRO A 66 4.61 -5.38 -14.64
C PRO A 66 5.78 -6.18 -14.07
N TYR A 67 6.71 -5.53 -13.37
CA TYR A 67 7.82 -6.21 -12.71
C TYR A 67 7.37 -7.15 -11.57
N ILE A 68 6.52 -6.68 -10.64
CA ILE A 68 5.98 -7.53 -9.57
C ILE A 68 5.07 -8.64 -10.14
N LEU A 69 4.32 -8.37 -11.21
CA LEU A 69 3.55 -9.38 -11.94
C LEU A 69 4.44 -10.49 -12.51
N ARG A 70 5.58 -10.14 -13.12
CA ARG A 70 6.58 -11.09 -13.61
C ARG A 70 7.21 -11.89 -12.47
N LEU A 71 7.46 -11.26 -11.33
CA LEU A 71 7.90 -11.94 -10.10
C LEU A 71 6.83 -12.92 -9.58
N VAL A 72 5.55 -12.55 -9.58
CA VAL A 72 4.42 -13.46 -9.28
C VAL A 72 4.41 -14.69 -10.20
N ALA A 73 4.67 -14.52 -11.50
CA ALA A 73 4.81 -15.66 -12.43
C ALA A 73 6.04 -16.53 -12.09
N LEU A 74 7.17 -15.92 -11.76
CA LEU A 74 8.39 -16.63 -11.33
C LEU A 74 8.14 -17.47 -10.06
N ILE A 75 7.51 -16.91 -9.01
CA ILE A 75 7.16 -17.65 -7.79
C ILE A 75 6.16 -18.78 -8.10
N ARG A 76 5.22 -18.57 -9.03
CA ARG A 76 4.28 -19.62 -9.42
C ARG A 76 4.94 -20.78 -10.16
N GLN A 77 5.97 -20.53 -10.99
CA GLN A 77 6.69 -21.58 -11.71
C GLN A 77 7.72 -22.32 -10.86
N CYS A 78 8.29 -21.69 -9.82
CA CYS A 78 9.45 -22.25 -9.11
C CYS A 78 9.17 -23.61 -8.45
N ASP A 79 10.23 -24.42 -8.34
CA ASP A 79 10.25 -25.68 -7.60
C ASP A 79 11.42 -25.70 -6.61
N SER A 80 11.50 -26.74 -5.77
CA SER A 80 12.50 -26.83 -4.70
C SER A 80 13.95 -26.95 -5.19
N LYS A 81 14.18 -27.23 -6.48
CA LYS A 81 15.52 -27.28 -7.10
C LYS A 81 15.90 -25.97 -7.80
N ASP A 82 14.92 -25.24 -8.34
CA ASP A 82 15.09 -23.95 -9.01
C ASP A 82 14.32 -22.84 -8.27
N GLN A 83 14.75 -22.57 -7.04
CA GLN A 83 14.17 -21.54 -6.19
C GLN A 83 14.74 -20.16 -6.54
N PRO A 84 13.92 -19.09 -6.58
CA PRO A 84 14.37 -17.75 -6.97
C PRO A 84 15.37 -17.13 -5.99
N ALA A 85 15.29 -17.52 -4.71
CA ALA A 85 16.22 -17.18 -3.63
C ALA A 85 16.14 -18.22 -2.50
N ASN A 86 17.16 -18.26 -1.64
CA ASN A 86 17.26 -19.24 -0.54
C ASN A 86 16.36 -18.91 0.67
N ASP A 87 15.97 -17.65 0.82
CA ASP A 87 15.23 -17.11 1.97
C ASP A 87 14.54 -15.80 1.58
N LEU A 88 13.65 -15.29 2.45
CA LEU A 88 12.85 -14.09 2.19
C LEU A 88 13.72 -12.83 2.07
N THR A 89 14.79 -12.71 2.86
CA THR A 89 15.66 -11.53 2.86
C THR A 89 16.48 -11.48 1.56
N SER A 90 17.02 -12.62 1.14
CA SER A 90 17.71 -12.80 -0.14
C SER A 90 16.79 -12.50 -1.33
N LEU A 91 15.51 -12.91 -1.28
CA LEU A 91 14.53 -12.56 -2.32
C LEU A 91 14.32 -11.03 -2.41
N ILE A 92 14.07 -10.38 -1.27
CA ILE A 92 13.83 -8.94 -1.19
C ILE A 92 15.04 -8.15 -1.70
N ILE A 93 16.26 -8.51 -1.28
CA ILE A 93 17.49 -7.84 -1.75
C ILE A 93 17.70 -8.06 -3.25
N LYS A 94 17.53 -9.31 -3.75
CA LYS A 94 17.80 -9.64 -5.15
C LYS A 94 16.81 -9.00 -6.14
N PHE A 95 15.52 -8.93 -5.79
CA PHE A 95 14.46 -8.54 -6.72
C PHE A 95 13.79 -7.19 -6.41
N ILE A 96 13.86 -6.68 -5.17
CA ILE A 96 13.12 -5.46 -4.77
C ILE A 96 14.06 -4.32 -4.37
N MET A 97 15.16 -4.61 -3.67
CA MET A 97 16.14 -3.61 -3.23
C MET A 97 17.60 -4.03 -3.48
N PRO A 98 18.02 -4.20 -4.75
CA PRO A 98 19.40 -4.58 -5.08
C PRO A 98 20.39 -3.42 -4.91
N THR A 99 19.89 -2.18 -4.89
CA THR A 99 20.69 -0.97 -4.63
C THR A 99 20.91 -0.75 -3.14
N THR A 100 21.99 -0.05 -2.78
CA THR A 100 22.24 0.39 -1.40
C THR A 100 22.58 1.87 -1.36
N PHE A 101 22.10 2.59 -0.36
CA PHE A 101 22.52 3.95 -0.05
C PHE A 101 23.35 3.97 1.24
N GLN A 102 24.12 5.04 1.46
CA GLN A 102 24.80 5.27 2.73
C GLN A 102 23.96 6.17 3.63
N ASN A 103 23.59 5.68 4.82
CA ASN A 103 22.81 6.46 5.76
C ASN A 103 23.66 7.50 6.51
N ALA A 104 23.02 8.36 7.31
CA ALA A 104 23.71 9.40 8.09
C ALA A 104 24.69 8.86 9.14
N GLN A 105 24.62 7.57 9.45
CA GLN A 105 25.53 6.85 10.35
C GLN A 105 26.69 6.17 9.61
N GLY A 106 26.77 6.32 8.28
CA GLY A 106 27.82 5.76 7.43
C GLY A 106 27.60 4.29 7.03
N GLU A 107 26.50 3.66 7.44
CA GLU A 107 26.18 2.28 7.11
C GLU A 107 25.59 2.20 5.69
N ARG A 108 25.93 1.14 4.94
CA ARG A 108 25.21 0.80 3.71
C ARG A 108 23.92 0.08 4.05
N VAL A 109 22.82 0.53 3.48
CA VAL A 109 21.49 -0.03 3.70
C VAL A 109 20.82 -0.27 2.35
N PRO A 110 20.09 -1.39 2.14
CA PRO A 110 19.30 -1.60 0.93
C PRO A 110 18.30 -0.46 0.70
N ASP A 111 18.09 -0.14 -0.57
CA ASP A 111 17.31 1.01 -1.02
C ASP A 111 16.31 0.60 -2.10
N LEU A 112 15.11 1.19 -2.05
CA LEU A 112 14.05 0.96 -3.02
C LEU A 112 13.98 2.14 -4.01
N GLN A 113 14.37 1.87 -5.27
CA GLN A 113 14.34 2.89 -6.32
C GLN A 113 12.92 3.15 -6.85
N SER A 114 12.67 4.38 -7.32
CA SER A 114 11.40 4.83 -7.91
C SER A 114 10.91 3.93 -9.06
N CYS A 115 11.85 3.31 -9.79
CA CYS A 115 11.62 2.32 -10.85
C CYS A 115 12.51 1.09 -10.56
N PRO A 116 12.18 -0.11 -11.07
CA PRO A 116 13.10 -1.26 -11.04
C PRO A 116 14.44 -0.87 -11.70
N PRO A 117 15.58 -0.94 -10.99
CA PRO A 117 16.88 -0.54 -11.53
C PRO A 117 17.47 -1.63 -12.45
N ASP A 118 18.32 -1.26 -13.41
CA ASP A 118 18.93 -2.19 -14.39
C ASP A 118 19.68 -3.40 -13.80
N CYS A 119 19.97 -3.37 -12.49
CA CYS A 119 20.59 -4.47 -11.75
C CYS A 119 19.62 -5.50 -11.17
N VAL A 120 18.29 -5.30 -11.24
CA VAL A 120 17.34 -6.40 -10.98
C VAL A 120 17.44 -7.45 -12.09
N PRO A 121 17.20 -8.74 -11.81
CA PRO A 121 17.10 -9.75 -12.85
C PRO A 121 15.99 -9.44 -13.87
N ASP A 122 16.29 -9.49 -15.16
CA ASP A 122 15.29 -9.41 -16.23
C ASP A 122 14.42 -10.69 -16.23
N ILE A 123 13.19 -10.55 -15.75
CA ILE A 123 12.19 -11.60 -15.76
C ILE A 123 11.27 -11.37 -16.97
N ARG A 124 11.32 -12.27 -17.96
CA ARG A 124 10.39 -12.26 -19.10
C ARG A 124 9.36 -13.37 -18.95
N LEU A 125 8.09 -13.06 -19.21
CA LEU A 125 6.97 -14.00 -19.06
C LEU A 125 7.17 -15.26 -19.92
N ARG A 126 7.74 -15.14 -21.12
CA ARG A 126 8.10 -16.30 -21.97
C ARG A 126 9.11 -17.29 -21.35
N HIS A 127 9.81 -16.91 -20.28
CA HIS A 127 10.72 -17.77 -19.53
C HIS A 127 10.06 -18.37 -18.28
N VAL A 128 9.10 -17.64 -17.68
CA VAL A 128 8.41 -18.00 -16.41
C VAL A 128 6.94 -18.40 -16.58
N MET A 129 6.50 -18.64 -17.81
CA MET A 129 5.20 -19.22 -18.18
C MET A 129 5.38 -20.55 -18.91
N LYS A 130 6.21 -21.44 -18.34
CA LYS A 130 6.56 -22.75 -18.89
C LYS A 130 6.42 -23.85 -17.84
N GLY A 131 5.68 -24.91 -18.17
CA GLY A 131 5.52 -26.09 -17.32
C GLY A 131 4.14 -26.18 -16.66
N PRO A 132 3.91 -27.22 -15.85
CA PRO A 132 2.57 -27.66 -15.45
C PRO A 132 1.89 -26.79 -14.38
N GLN A 133 2.65 -25.96 -13.66
CA GLN A 133 2.13 -25.09 -12.60
C GLN A 133 2.12 -23.61 -12.97
N ALA A 134 2.79 -23.25 -14.07
CA ALA A 134 2.91 -21.88 -14.53
C ALA A 134 1.54 -21.32 -14.97
N PHE A 135 1.34 -20.00 -14.77
CA PHE A 135 0.18 -19.33 -15.35
C PHE A 135 0.24 -19.42 -16.88
N ALA A 136 -0.88 -19.75 -17.52
CA ALA A 136 -1.03 -19.40 -18.93
C ALA A 136 -1.05 -17.86 -19.06
N PRO A 137 -0.48 -17.26 -20.12
CA PRO A 137 -0.52 -15.80 -20.32
C PRO A 137 -1.95 -15.24 -20.28
N ARG A 138 -2.93 -16.00 -20.80
CA ARG A 138 -4.35 -15.68 -20.65
C ARG A 138 -4.80 -15.62 -19.18
N GLU A 139 -4.43 -16.58 -18.34
CA GLU A 139 -4.81 -16.59 -16.92
C GLU A 139 -4.23 -15.38 -16.19
N MET A 140 -2.99 -15.01 -16.52
CA MET A 140 -2.38 -13.78 -16.03
C MET A 140 -3.15 -12.54 -16.49
N LEU A 141 -3.54 -12.44 -17.77
CA LEU A 141 -4.36 -11.32 -18.27
C LEU A 141 -5.70 -11.19 -17.52
N PHE A 142 -6.35 -12.32 -17.20
CA PHE A 142 -7.58 -12.33 -16.39
C PHE A 142 -7.31 -11.96 -14.92
N LEU A 143 -6.16 -12.33 -14.36
CA LEU A 143 -5.71 -11.89 -13.04
C LEU A 143 -5.45 -10.38 -12.99
N ILE A 144 -4.81 -9.79 -14.01
CA ILE A 144 -4.64 -8.33 -14.15
C ILE A 144 -6.02 -7.65 -14.16
N ARG A 145 -6.95 -8.12 -15.01
CA ARG A 145 -8.32 -7.58 -15.07
C ARG A 145 -9.01 -7.65 -13.71
N LYS A 146 -8.88 -8.77 -12.99
CA LYS A 146 -9.45 -8.96 -11.65
C LYS A 146 -8.85 -7.97 -10.64
N ILE A 147 -7.52 -7.81 -10.64
CA ILE A 147 -6.82 -6.87 -9.74
C ILE A 147 -7.24 -5.42 -10.01
N ASN A 148 -7.35 -5.00 -11.28
CA ASN A 148 -7.82 -3.66 -11.61
C ASN A 148 -9.27 -3.40 -11.14
N VAL A 149 -10.17 -4.40 -11.23
CA VAL A 149 -11.54 -4.28 -10.68
C VAL A 149 -11.53 -4.22 -9.16
N LEU A 150 -10.72 -5.04 -8.49
CA LEU A 150 -10.57 -4.99 -7.03
C LEU A 150 -9.97 -3.64 -6.57
N ALA A 151 -9.04 -3.07 -7.33
CA ALA A 151 -8.46 -1.75 -7.04
C ALA A 151 -9.49 -0.62 -7.11
N GLY A 152 -10.34 -0.59 -8.14
CA GLY A 152 -11.45 0.35 -8.24
C GLY A 152 -12.40 0.25 -7.03
N GLN A 153 -12.87 -0.96 -6.72
CA GLN A 153 -13.79 -1.15 -5.57
C GLN A 153 -13.13 -0.88 -4.21
N CYS A 154 -11.80 -1.08 -4.09
CA CYS A 154 -11.01 -0.73 -2.91
C CYS A 154 -10.91 0.78 -2.72
N PHE A 155 -10.71 1.54 -3.81
CA PHE A 155 -10.81 3.01 -3.78
C PHE A 155 -12.21 3.45 -3.30
N ASP A 156 -13.28 2.94 -3.94
CA ASP A 156 -14.67 3.30 -3.58
C ASP A 156 -14.96 3.00 -2.11
N PHE A 157 -14.50 1.85 -1.61
CA PHE A 157 -14.65 1.43 -0.21
C PHE A 157 -14.01 2.42 0.79
N PHE A 158 -12.79 2.90 0.52
CA PHE A 158 -12.17 3.91 1.37
C PHE A 158 -12.80 5.30 1.16
N HIS A 159 -13.23 5.64 -0.07
CA HIS A 159 -13.82 6.93 -0.42
C HIS A 159 -15.17 7.15 0.27
N GLU A 160 -16.03 6.14 0.29
CA GLU A 160 -17.30 6.19 1.02
C GLU A 160 -17.08 6.23 2.54
N ARG A 161 -16.05 5.55 3.05
CA ARG A 161 -15.69 5.62 4.49
C ARG A 161 -15.27 7.01 4.91
N ILE A 162 -14.42 7.70 4.14
CA ILE A 162 -13.96 9.05 4.51
C ILE A 162 -15.08 10.10 4.36
N LYS A 163 -15.96 9.98 3.35
CA LYS A 163 -17.18 10.80 3.24
C LYS A 163 -18.15 10.64 4.42
N ALA A 164 -18.20 9.47 5.04
CA ALA A 164 -19.05 9.18 6.18
C ALA A 164 -18.49 9.70 7.53
N THR A 165 -17.35 10.38 7.54
CA THR A 165 -16.76 10.95 8.76
C THR A 165 -17.28 12.37 9.04
N GLU A 166 -17.28 12.76 10.31
CA GLU A 166 -17.68 14.10 10.77
C GLU A 166 -16.47 14.82 11.42
N PRO A 167 -15.48 15.26 10.64
CA PRO A 167 -14.25 15.83 11.18
C PRO A 167 -14.46 17.23 11.78
N GLN A 168 -13.60 17.60 12.72
CA GLN A 168 -13.66 18.86 13.45
C GLN A 168 -12.30 19.54 13.52
N HIS A 169 -12.25 20.85 13.27
CA HIS A 169 -11.08 21.68 13.57
C HIS A 169 -11.16 22.26 14.97
N LEU A 170 -10.04 22.70 15.53
CA LEU A 170 -10.04 23.46 16.78
C LEU A 170 -10.74 24.81 16.60
N THR A 171 -11.70 25.07 17.49
CA THR A 171 -12.38 26.36 17.61
C THR A 171 -11.40 27.49 17.97
N ASP A 172 -10.28 27.14 18.63
CA ASP A 172 -9.27 28.07 19.12
C ASP A 172 -7.87 27.52 18.80
N LYS A 173 -7.36 27.84 17.60
CA LYS A 173 -6.05 27.36 17.11
C LYS A 173 -4.85 27.91 17.90
N CYS A 174 -5.07 28.82 18.86
CA CYS A 174 -4.03 29.31 19.77
C CYS A 174 -3.99 28.54 21.10
N TYR A 175 -4.97 27.67 21.36
CA TYR A 175 -5.06 26.92 22.60
C TYR A 175 -4.10 25.73 22.60
N HIS A 176 -3.15 25.72 23.54
CA HIS A 176 -2.28 24.57 23.73
C HIS A 176 -3.05 23.42 24.38
N LEU A 177 -3.44 22.45 23.55
CA LEU A 177 -3.92 21.16 24.03
C LEU A 177 -2.74 20.45 24.70
N GLY A 178 -2.78 20.33 26.03
CA GLY A 178 -2.01 19.34 26.76
C GLY A 178 -2.72 17.99 26.71
N THR A 179 -2.63 17.23 27.79
CA THR A 179 -3.35 15.98 28.03
C THR A 179 -4.84 16.23 28.34
N LEU A 180 -5.62 16.53 27.31
CA LEU A 180 -7.05 16.81 27.47
C LEU A 180 -7.89 15.55 27.76
N PRO A 181 -8.82 15.60 28.74
CA PRO A 181 -9.98 14.71 28.73
C PRO A 181 -10.94 15.19 27.62
N TRP A 182 -11.24 14.31 26.67
CA TRP A 182 -11.90 14.56 25.38
C TRP A 182 -13.20 15.38 25.41
N ASN A 183 -13.84 15.47 26.57
CA ASN A 183 -15.27 15.77 26.68
C ASN A 183 -15.60 17.17 27.23
N ARG A 184 -14.66 17.93 27.81
CA ARG A 184 -14.96 19.27 28.38
C ARG A 184 -13.79 20.27 28.25
N ARG A 185 -14.11 21.47 27.75
CA ARG A 185 -13.23 22.65 27.81
C ARG A 185 -13.45 23.37 29.14
N PRO A 186 -12.41 23.88 29.84
CA PRO A 186 -12.57 24.54 31.14
C PRO A 186 -13.47 25.79 31.12
N ASP A 187 -13.65 26.43 29.96
CA ASP A 187 -14.48 27.62 29.76
C ASP A 187 -15.93 27.31 29.32
N GLY A 188 -16.31 26.02 29.25
CA GLY A 188 -17.65 25.58 28.85
C GLY A 188 -17.94 25.63 27.35
N LYS A 189 -16.99 26.00 26.49
CA LYS A 189 -17.14 25.95 25.03
C LYS A 189 -16.81 24.57 24.46
N THR A 190 -17.10 24.34 23.17
CA THR A 190 -16.60 23.16 22.47
C THR A 190 -15.10 23.27 22.19
N TRP A 191 -14.42 22.12 22.13
CA TRP A 191 -13.07 22.04 21.57
C TRP A 191 -13.11 22.20 20.06
N GLY A 192 -13.94 21.38 19.41
CA GLY A 192 -14.08 21.32 17.96
C GLY A 192 -15.21 22.17 17.37
N GLN A 193 -15.03 22.49 16.10
CA GLN A 193 -16.05 22.97 15.18
C GLN A 193 -16.04 22.03 13.95
N SER A 194 -17.19 21.41 13.64
CA SER A 194 -17.33 20.55 12.47
C SER A 194 -17.16 21.31 11.16
N TYR A 195 -16.58 20.66 10.15
CA TYR A 195 -16.53 21.14 8.77
C TYR A 195 -17.06 20.08 7.81
N GLN A 196 -17.24 20.46 6.55
CA GLN A 196 -17.60 19.52 5.47
C GLN A 196 -16.33 19.10 4.76
N ILE A 197 -16.04 17.81 4.75
CA ILE A 197 -14.84 17.25 4.15
C ILE A 197 -14.94 17.26 2.62
N ASP A 198 -14.03 17.94 1.93
CA ASP A 198 -13.87 17.76 0.48
C ASP A 198 -13.05 16.49 0.22
N ALA A 199 -13.74 15.35 0.28
CA ALA A 199 -13.17 14.05 -0.06
C ALA A 199 -12.82 13.91 -1.55
N GLY A 200 -13.04 14.93 -2.38
CA GLY A 200 -12.78 14.94 -3.82
C GLY A 200 -13.70 14.01 -4.62
N GLY A 201 -13.54 14.07 -5.95
CA GLY A 201 -14.23 13.20 -6.90
C GLY A 201 -13.49 11.88 -7.15
N GLU A 202 -13.39 11.50 -8.42
CA GLU A 202 -12.74 10.27 -8.91
C GLU A 202 -11.31 10.05 -8.37
N ALA A 203 -10.83 8.81 -8.43
CA ALA A 203 -9.48 8.44 -8.05
C ALA A 203 -8.43 9.19 -8.89
N SER A 204 -7.36 9.68 -8.26
CA SER A 204 -6.21 10.15 -9.03
C SER A 204 -5.45 8.97 -9.64
N TRP A 205 -4.65 9.23 -10.68
CA TRP A 205 -3.74 8.21 -11.23
C TRP A 205 -2.83 7.64 -10.14
N TYR A 206 -2.29 8.48 -9.24
CA TYR A 206 -1.40 8.01 -8.19
C TYR A 206 -2.08 7.04 -7.22
N GLU A 207 -3.30 7.35 -6.80
CA GLU A 207 -4.09 6.50 -5.88
C GLU A 207 -4.44 5.16 -6.54
N MET A 208 -4.81 5.18 -7.81
CA MET A 208 -5.11 3.97 -8.58
C MET A 208 -3.87 3.10 -8.77
N GLN A 209 -2.74 3.67 -9.20
CA GLN A 209 -1.48 2.94 -9.37
C GLN A 209 -0.97 2.33 -8.06
N ARG A 210 -1.07 3.05 -6.93
CA ARG A 210 -0.75 2.51 -5.60
C ARG A 210 -1.64 1.33 -5.28
N THR A 211 -2.96 1.49 -5.42
CA THR A 211 -3.92 0.45 -5.06
C THR A 211 -3.71 -0.83 -5.89
N VAL A 212 -3.49 -0.69 -7.20
CA VAL A 212 -3.13 -1.81 -8.10
C VAL A 212 -1.80 -2.46 -7.68
N LEU A 213 -0.75 -1.68 -7.40
CA LEU A 213 0.52 -2.19 -6.89
C LEU A 213 0.35 -2.95 -5.56
N GLY A 214 -0.51 -2.44 -4.67
CA GLY A 214 -0.87 -3.08 -3.40
C GLY A 214 -1.46 -4.47 -3.57
N PHE A 215 -2.40 -4.64 -4.50
CA PHE A 215 -2.94 -5.95 -4.85
C PHE A 215 -1.91 -6.89 -5.48
N TRP A 216 -0.97 -6.39 -6.28
CA TRP A 216 0.13 -7.20 -6.81
C TRP A 216 1.12 -7.65 -5.74
N CYS A 217 1.47 -6.77 -4.80
CA CYS A 217 2.28 -7.13 -3.64
C CYS A 217 1.56 -8.14 -2.73
N LEU A 218 0.24 -8.00 -2.53
CA LEU A 218 -0.56 -8.98 -1.79
C LEU A 218 -0.62 -10.34 -2.52
N GLN A 219 -0.80 -10.34 -3.84
CA GLN A 219 -0.74 -11.56 -4.66
C GLN A 219 0.64 -12.23 -4.57
N LEU A 220 1.73 -11.46 -4.55
CA LEU A 220 3.08 -11.99 -4.36
C LEU A 220 3.25 -12.66 -2.98
N CYS A 221 2.75 -12.06 -1.90
CA CYS A 221 2.72 -12.69 -0.57
C CYS A 221 1.90 -13.99 -0.57
N TYR A 222 0.78 -14.03 -1.29
CA TYR A 222 -0.02 -15.24 -1.44
C TYR A 222 0.75 -16.33 -2.22
N GLU A 223 1.40 -16.01 -3.33
CA GLU A 223 2.22 -16.97 -4.08
C GLU A 223 3.38 -17.52 -3.26
N LEU A 224 4.10 -16.66 -2.52
CA LEU A 224 5.21 -17.08 -1.66
C LEU A 224 4.72 -18.05 -0.56
N SER A 225 3.63 -17.70 0.13
CA SER A 225 3.03 -18.56 1.16
C SER A 225 2.55 -19.90 0.57
N ASN A 226 1.89 -19.88 -0.59
CA ASN A 226 1.42 -21.09 -1.26
C ASN A 226 2.60 -21.95 -1.74
N ALA A 227 3.66 -21.36 -2.28
CA ALA A 227 4.85 -22.07 -2.73
C ALA A 227 5.57 -22.78 -1.57
N SER A 228 5.67 -22.16 -0.40
CA SER A 228 6.19 -22.82 0.81
C SER A 228 5.31 -23.98 1.29
N LEU A 229 3.98 -23.81 1.30
CA LEU A 229 3.03 -24.89 1.64
C LEU A 229 3.11 -26.08 0.69
N GLU A 230 3.27 -25.80 -0.60
CA GLU A 230 3.34 -26.78 -1.68
C GLU A 230 4.72 -27.47 -1.77
N GLY A 231 5.65 -27.16 -0.86
CA GLY A 231 7.01 -27.71 -0.84
C GLY A 231 7.89 -27.25 -2.01
N ARG A 232 7.55 -26.11 -2.63
CA ARG A 232 8.27 -25.51 -3.76
C ARG A 232 9.33 -24.50 -3.34
N LEU A 233 9.24 -24.01 -2.11
CA LEU A 233 10.29 -23.24 -1.44
C LEU A 233 10.75 -24.02 -0.20
N ASP A 234 12.05 -24.29 -0.10
CA ASP A 234 12.71 -24.93 1.06
C ASP A 234 13.12 -23.85 2.09
N TRP A 235 12.21 -22.90 2.33
CA TRP A 235 12.43 -21.76 3.21
C TRP A 235 12.12 -22.13 4.66
N SER A 236 12.74 -21.43 5.61
CA SER A 236 12.54 -21.73 7.04
C SER A 236 11.10 -21.42 7.47
N ALA A 237 10.61 -22.10 8.51
CA ALA A 237 9.29 -21.78 9.09
C ALA A 237 9.20 -20.29 9.50
N SER A 238 10.30 -19.69 9.96
CA SER A 238 10.37 -18.26 10.28
C SER A 238 10.20 -17.35 9.05
N ASP A 239 10.70 -17.76 7.88
CA ASP A 239 10.48 -17.01 6.63
C ASP A 239 9.02 -17.11 6.18
N VAL A 240 8.40 -18.28 6.32
CA VAL A 240 6.98 -18.50 5.99
C VAL A 240 6.07 -17.72 6.93
N GLU A 241 6.36 -17.72 8.23
CA GLU A 241 5.69 -16.88 9.23
C GLU A 241 5.85 -15.40 8.89
N ALA A 242 7.05 -14.96 8.49
CA ALA A 242 7.28 -13.58 8.04
C ALA A 242 6.48 -13.23 6.78
N VAL A 243 6.44 -14.08 5.74
CA VAL A 243 5.60 -13.85 4.54
C VAL A 243 4.11 -13.69 4.91
N ARG A 244 3.65 -14.37 5.96
CA ARG A 244 2.26 -14.36 6.44
C ARG A 244 1.96 -13.28 7.48
N ASP A 245 2.98 -12.67 8.09
CA ASP A 245 2.77 -11.64 9.10
C ASP A 245 2.35 -10.32 8.45
N MET A 246 1.09 -9.97 8.71
CA MET A 246 0.49 -8.73 8.28
C MET A 246 0.42 -7.70 9.41
N GLY A 247 0.62 -8.14 10.67
CA GLY A 247 0.37 -7.42 11.91
C GLY A 247 1.51 -6.51 12.35
N SER A 248 2.75 -6.89 12.03
CA SER A 248 3.95 -6.13 12.32
C SER A 248 4.81 -5.91 11.07
N GLY A 249 5.12 -4.65 10.77
CA GLY A 249 6.18 -4.33 9.80
C GLY A 249 7.60 -4.68 10.29
N GLU A 250 7.81 -4.93 11.59
CA GLU A 250 9.15 -5.14 12.15
C GLU A 250 9.68 -6.58 12.07
N THR A 251 8.80 -7.57 12.05
CA THR A 251 9.11 -9.02 12.05
C THR A 251 9.71 -9.47 10.73
N CYS A 252 9.07 -9.09 9.62
CA CYS A 252 9.53 -9.33 8.26
C CYS A 252 10.91 -8.71 7.94
N LEU A 253 11.33 -7.72 8.73
CA LEU A 253 12.42 -6.80 8.39
C LEU A 253 13.49 -6.76 9.48
N SER A 254 13.68 -7.83 10.25
CA SER A 254 14.67 -7.84 11.35
C SER A 254 16.09 -7.44 10.88
N GLY A 255 16.53 -7.89 9.71
CA GLY A 255 17.76 -7.46 9.03
C GLY A 255 17.62 -6.22 8.12
N LEU A 256 16.41 -5.72 7.90
CA LEU A 256 16.06 -4.64 6.97
C LEU A 256 15.42 -3.41 7.66
N LYS A 257 15.50 -3.30 9.00
CA LYS A 257 14.84 -2.23 9.80
C LYS A 257 15.22 -0.79 9.43
N LYS A 258 16.23 -0.59 8.57
CA LYS A 258 16.73 0.71 8.12
C LYS A 258 16.42 1.01 6.63
N SER A 259 15.80 0.09 5.87
CA SER A 259 15.98 -0.03 4.41
C SER A 259 14.85 0.46 3.49
N SER A 260 14.05 1.47 3.84
CA SER A 260 13.00 2.10 2.98
C SER A 260 11.79 1.27 2.53
N LEU A 261 11.89 -0.07 2.42
CA LEU A 261 10.87 -0.99 1.87
C LEU A 261 9.45 -0.78 2.41
N TRP A 262 9.36 -0.33 3.65
CA TRP A 262 8.12 -0.04 4.34
C TRP A 262 7.20 0.94 3.61
N ILE A 263 7.74 1.85 2.79
CA ILE A 263 6.91 2.82 2.05
C ILE A 263 6.02 2.10 1.03
N ALA A 264 6.51 1.01 0.43
CA ALA A 264 5.75 0.16 -0.49
C ALA A 264 4.80 -0.85 0.20
N ARG A 265 4.77 -0.91 1.55
CA ARG A 265 3.86 -1.82 2.28
C ARG A 265 2.47 -1.25 2.57
N GLU A 266 2.29 0.08 2.61
CA GLU A 266 0.95 0.66 2.83
C GLU A 266 -0.07 0.23 1.76
N PRO A 267 0.24 0.24 0.45
CA PRO A 267 -0.74 -0.19 -0.54
C PRO A 267 -1.11 -1.68 -0.40
N LEU A 268 -0.17 -2.54 0.01
CA LEU A 268 -0.46 -3.95 0.34
C LEU A 268 -1.43 -4.04 1.52
N TRP A 269 -1.19 -3.28 2.58
CA TRP A 269 -2.05 -3.26 3.76
C TRP A 269 -3.44 -2.68 3.48
N ALA A 270 -3.56 -1.70 2.60
CA ALA A 270 -4.85 -1.17 2.14
C ALA A 270 -5.61 -2.21 1.29
N ALA A 271 -4.92 -2.89 0.37
CA ALA A 271 -5.50 -4.00 -0.40
C ALA A 271 -5.97 -5.14 0.53
N LEU A 272 -5.19 -5.49 1.55
CA LEU A 272 -5.55 -6.49 2.57
C LEU A 272 -6.79 -6.06 3.37
N SER A 273 -6.91 -4.80 3.79
CA SER A 273 -8.11 -4.29 4.48
C SER A 273 -9.38 -4.53 3.66
N TYR A 274 -9.31 -4.26 2.35
CA TYR A 274 -10.45 -4.46 1.46
C TYR A 274 -10.75 -5.95 1.23
N VAL A 275 -9.72 -6.80 1.09
CA VAL A 275 -9.91 -8.26 1.02
C VAL A 275 -10.62 -8.78 2.27
N ARG A 276 -10.20 -8.35 3.47
CA ARG A 276 -10.85 -8.77 4.73
C ARG A 276 -12.28 -8.31 4.86
N PHE A 277 -12.58 -7.10 4.38
CA PHE A 277 -13.96 -6.61 4.28
C PHE A 277 -14.81 -7.49 3.35
N LEU A 278 -14.28 -7.94 2.21
CA LEU A 278 -14.97 -8.89 1.32
C LEU A 278 -15.15 -10.28 1.95
N GLU A 279 -14.21 -10.71 2.78
CA GLU A 279 -14.27 -11.97 3.53
C GLU A 279 -15.17 -11.89 4.79
N GLY A 280 -15.70 -10.70 5.13
CA GLY A 280 -16.49 -10.48 6.35
C GLY A 280 -15.69 -10.57 7.65
N SER A 281 -14.35 -10.46 7.58
CA SER A 281 -13.48 -10.51 8.75
C SER A 281 -13.49 -9.18 9.51
N SER A 282 -13.74 -9.22 10.82
CA SER A 282 -13.54 -8.07 11.70
C SER A 282 -12.05 -7.94 12.07
N ASP A 283 -11.46 -6.80 11.72
CA ASP A 283 -10.12 -6.36 12.14
C ASP A 283 -10.18 -5.55 13.46
N GLU A 284 -11.10 -5.90 14.36
CA GLU A 284 -11.11 -5.37 15.73
C GLU A 284 -9.80 -5.70 16.45
N SER A 285 -9.01 -4.65 16.64
CA SER A 285 -7.68 -4.65 17.23
C SER A 285 -7.47 -3.24 17.82
N PRO A 286 -6.87 -3.11 19.01
CA PRO A 286 -6.75 -1.83 19.73
C PRO A 286 -6.33 -0.63 18.87
N CYS A 287 -6.96 0.54 19.04
CA CYS A 287 -6.42 1.77 18.47
C CYS A 287 -5.14 2.24 19.20
N VAL A 288 -4.87 1.68 20.39
CA VAL A 288 -3.75 2.06 21.27
C VAL A 288 -2.58 1.08 21.26
N GLY A 289 -1.39 1.57 21.64
CA GLY A 289 -0.20 0.75 21.88
C GLY A 289 0.97 1.58 22.39
N ASP A 290 2.10 0.90 22.67
CA ASP A 290 3.33 1.55 23.11
C ASP A 290 3.89 2.48 22.02
N THR A 291 3.73 3.79 22.24
CA THR A 291 4.28 4.86 21.40
C THR A 291 5.63 5.39 21.91
N ASP A 292 6.09 4.93 23.07
CA ASP A 292 7.08 5.63 23.90
C ASP A 292 8.46 4.97 23.92
N VAL A 293 8.67 3.95 23.06
CA VAL A 293 9.99 3.44 22.71
C VAL A 293 10.81 4.54 22.02
N VAL A 294 11.55 5.31 22.85
CA VAL A 294 12.28 6.59 22.70
C VAL A 294 13.00 6.88 21.37
N ASN A 295 13.12 5.94 20.44
CA ASN A 295 13.77 6.14 19.14
C ASN A 295 13.03 5.58 17.90
N ARG A 296 11.74 5.19 17.98
CA ARG A 296 10.99 4.70 16.80
C ARG A 296 9.55 5.21 16.68
N GLY A 297 9.39 6.45 16.21
CA GLY A 297 8.09 6.93 15.66
C GLY A 297 7.58 6.14 14.42
N LEU A 298 8.28 5.07 14.03
CA LEU A 298 7.87 4.08 13.05
C LEU A 298 7.01 2.95 13.64
N SER A 299 7.11 2.64 14.94
CA SER A 299 6.37 1.51 15.57
C SER A 299 4.85 1.73 15.51
N VAL A 300 4.44 2.95 15.81
CA VAL A 300 3.06 3.48 15.74
C VAL A 300 2.39 3.26 14.39
N PHE A 301 3.21 3.24 13.34
CA PHE A 301 2.78 3.03 11.97
C PHE A 301 2.79 1.55 11.58
N PHE A 302 3.87 0.82 11.89
CA PHE A 302 4.05 -0.59 11.52
C PHE A 302 3.25 -1.58 12.35
N ASN A 303 2.68 -1.16 13.48
CA ASN A 303 1.74 -1.96 14.24
C ASN A 303 0.34 -1.89 13.63
N THR A 304 0.08 -2.70 12.59
CA THR A 304 -1.18 -2.66 11.84
C THR A 304 -2.35 -3.30 12.59
N GLY A 305 -2.05 -4.24 13.50
CA GLY A 305 -3.06 -5.02 14.22
C GLY A 305 -3.70 -6.14 13.44
N TYR A 306 -3.33 -6.34 12.17
CA TYR A 306 -3.83 -7.45 11.37
C TYR A 306 -3.31 -8.78 11.91
N LYS A 307 -4.21 -9.75 12.07
CA LYS A 307 -3.82 -11.15 12.32
C LYS A 307 -2.95 -11.69 11.16
N PRO A 308 -2.06 -12.67 11.37
CA PRO A 308 -1.37 -13.36 10.29
C PRO A 308 -2.33 -14.02 9.29
N LEU A 309 -1.85 -14.34 8.09
CA LEU A 309 -2.61 -15.10 7.10
C LEU A 309 -2.63 -16.59 7.48
N CYS A 310 -3.81 -17.10 7.86
CA CYS A 310 -3.97 -18.46 8.41
C CYS A 310 -4.50 -19.52 7.41
N SER A 311 -4.99 -19.12 6.23
CA SER A 311 -5.60 -20.06 5.27
C SER A 311 -4.58 -21.01 4.64
N GLU A 312 -4.97 -22.27 4.43
CA GLU A 312 -4.13 -23.32 3.83
C GLU A 312 -3.73 -23.06 2.37
N HIS A 313 -4.47 -22.25 1.63
CA HIS A 313 -4.07 -21.81 0.30
C HIS A 313 -4.74 -20.47 -0.03
N LEU A 314 -3.94 -19.43 -0.24
CA LEU A 314 -4.38 -18.04 -0.33
C LEU A 314 -4.69 -17.65 -1.77
N LYS A 315 -5.83 -16.98 -1.99
CA LYS A 315 -6.29 -16.47 -3.28
C LYS A 315 -7.06 -15.17 -3.06
N LEU A 316 -6.88 -14.19 -3.94
CA LEU A 316 -7.71 -12.98 -3.91
C LEU A 316 -9.21 -13.34 -4.04
N PRO A 317 -10.13 -12.69 -3.30
CA PRO A 317 -11.56 -12.92 -3.39
C PRO A 317 -12.14 -12.49 -4.77
N PRO A 318 -13.36 -12.92 -5.14
CA PRO A 318 -14.07 -12.33 -6.27
C PRO A 318 -14.47 -10.86 -5.98
N PRO A 319 -14.58 -9.99 -7.00
CA PRO A 319 -15.11 -8.64 -6.83
C PRO A 319 -16.56 -8.62 -6.32
N LYS A 320 -16.92 -7.62 -5.49
CA LYS A 320 -18.21 -7.52 -4.78
C LYS A 320 -19.42 -7.50 -5.71
N HIS A 321 -19.31 -6.77 -6.81
CA HIS A 321 -20.29 -6.75 -7.89
C HIS A 321 -19.60 -7.29 -9.14
N GLY A 322 -19.95 -8.50 -9.57
CA GLY A 322 -19.17 -9.19 -10.60
C GLY A 322 -19.75 -10.46 -11.25
N THR A 323 -20.92 -10.96 -10.81
CA THR A 323 -21.61 -12.07 -11.49
C THR A 323 -22.41 -11.64 -12.72
N ASP A 324 -23.04 -10.45 -12.69
CA ASP A 324 -23.95 -10.00 -13.78
C ASP A 324 -23.47 -8.77 -14.56
N SER A 325 -22.63 -7.90 -14.00
CA SER A 325 -21.98 -6.82 -14.76
C SER A 325 -20.82 -7.42 -15.57
N LYS A 326 -21.13 -7.75 -16.83
CA LYS A 326 -20.28 -8.23 -17.94
C LYS A 326 -18.76 -8.20 -17.70
N LEU A 327 -18.08 -9.25 -18.17
CA LEU A 327 -16.62 -9.36 -18.32
C LEU A 327 -16.02 -8.26 -19.23
N GLU A 328 -16.03 -7.01 -18.79
CA GLU A 328 -15.48 -5.85 -19.48
C GLU A 328 -14.24 -5.36 -18.73
N TRP A 329 -13.33 -4.69 -19.43
CA TRP A 329 -12.17 -4.08 -18.78
C TRP A 329 -12.65 -2.89 -17.93
N PRO A 330 -12.17 -2.71 -16.69
CA PRO A 330 -12.57 -1.57 -15.88
C PRO A 330 -12.15 -0.26 -16.54
N VAL A 331 -12.94 0.81 -16.35
CA VAL A 331 -12.50 2.17 -16.66
C VAL A 331 -11.44 2.54 -15.62
N VAL A 332 -10.21 2.78 -16.09
CA VAL A 332 -9.07 3.13 -15.24
C VAL A 332 -8.64 4.55 -15.59
N VAL A 333 -8.27 5.34 -14.57
CA VAL A 333 -7.60 6.63 -14.78
C VAL A 333 -6.19 6.32 -15.29
N SER A 334 -6.04 6.35 -16.61
CA SER A 334 -4.90 5.74 -17.31
C SER A 334 -3.69 6.65 -17.51
N ARG A 335 -3.71 7.93 -17.09
CA ARG A 335 -2.56 8.84 -17.27
C ARG A 335 -2.32 9.73 -16.04
N PRO A 336 -1.06 10.01 -15.69
CA PRO A 336 -0.74 10.97 -14.63
C PRO A 336 -1.17 12.40 -15.01
N PRO A 337 -1.35 13.29 -14.02
CA PRO A 337 -1.60 14.71 -14.30
C PRO A 337 -0.38 15.35 -15.00
N PRO A 338 -0.55 16.40 -15.81
CA PRO A 338 0.56 17.07 -16.49
C PRO A 338 1.61 17.57 -15.50
N PHE A 339 2.87 17.21 -15.72
CA PHE A 339 4.01 17.72 -14.94
C PHE A 339 4.61 18.94 -15.64
N PRO A 340 4.90 20.06 -14.93
CA PRO A 340 5.36 21.30 -15.57
C PRO A 340 6.84 21.32 -15.99
N CYS A 341 7.59 20.21 -15.86
CA CYS A 341 8.96 20.14 -16.37
C CYS A 341 9.00 20.03 -17.91
N VAL A 342 10.07 20.52 -18.50
CA VAL A 342 10.30 20.51 -19.96
C VAL A 342 10.86 19.17 -20.44
N GLU A 343 11.49 18.39 -19.55
CA GLU A 343 12.15 17.12 -19.89
C GLU A 343 11.26 15.91 -19.53
N GLN A 344 11.14 14.97 -20.47
CA GLN A 344 10.25 13.81 -20.35
C GLN A 344 10.76 12.78 -19.34
N GLU A 345 12.07 12.62 -19.19
CA GLU A 345 12.71 11.69 -18.25
C GLU A 345 12.52 12.13 -16.79
N ASP A 346 12.60 13.44 -16.52
CA ASP A 346 12.28 14.05 -15.23
C ASP A 346 10.81 13.80 -14.85
N ALA A 347 9.88 14.03 -15.78
CA ALA A 347 8.46 13.77 -15.56
C ALA A 347 8.18 12.30 -15.25
N PHE A 348 8.77 11.38 -16.03
CA PHE A 348 8.66 9.93 -15.80
C PHE A 348 9.16 9.54 -14.41
N THR A 349 10.37 9.97 -14.05
CA THR A 349 10.99 9.68 -12.75
C THR A 349 10.15 10.25 -11.60
N TYR A 350 9.64 11.48 -11.75
CA TYR A 350 8.77 12.13 -10.78
C TYR A 350 7.47 11.34 -10.55
N HIS A 351 6.78 10.92 -11.61
CA HIS A 351 5.52 10.19 -11.48
C HIS A 351 5.71 8.81 -10.81
N CYS A 352 6.75 8.08 -11.20
CA CYS A 352 7.10 6.80 -10.58
C CYS A 352 7.44 6.97 -9.08
N HIS A 353 8.20 8.02 -8.73
CA HIS A 353 8.49 8.39 -7.35
C HIS A 353 7.21 8.76 -6.56
N LYS A 354 6.32 9.59 -7.13
CA LYS A 354 5.02 9.96 -6.52
C LYS A 354 4.12 8.73 -6.28
N VAL A 355 4.13 7.72 -7.14
CA VAL A 355 3.41 6.45 -6.85
C VAL A 355 4.06 5.76 -5.65
N LEU A 356 5.36 5.51 -5.71
CA LEU A 356 6.06 4.63 -4.78
C LEU A 356 6.25 5.22 -3.37
N VAL A 357 6.47 6.54 -3.25
CA VAL A 357 6.71 7.21 -1.96
C VAL A 357 5.76 8.37 -1.65
N GLY A 358 4.77 8.63 -2.51
CA GLY A 358 3.77 9.66 -2.28
C GLY A 358 2.62 9.23 -1.36
N CYS A 359 2.54 7.97 -0.93
CA CYS A 359 1.69 7.54 0.19
C CYS A 359 2.24 8.06 1.52
N LYS A 360 2.03 9.34 1.81
CA LYS A 360 2.66 10.02 2.96
C LYS A 360 2.04 9.71 4.32
N GLY A 361 1.20 8.69 4.44
CA GLY A 361 0.73 8.16 5.71
C GLY A 361 1.87 8.06 6.73
N LEU A 362 3.02 7.46 6.37
CA LEU A 362 4.18 7.37 7.27
C LEU A 362 4.82 8.75 7.55
N ARG A 363 5.06 9.52 6.47
CA ARG A 363 5.79 10.79 6.53
C ARG A 363 5.09 11.83 7.41
N TRP A 364 3.77 11.77 7.54
CA TRP A 364 3.00 12.66 8.39
C TRP A 364 2.51 12.02 9.69
N ALA A 365 2.14 10.73 9.72
CA ALA A 365 1.68 10.09 10.96
C ALA A 365 2.74 10.06 12.05
N GLY A 366 4.02 9.79 11.73
CA GLY A 366 5.09 9.84 12.72
C GLY A 366 5.20 11.22 13.39
N PRO A 367 5.37 12.32 12.61
CA PRO A 367 5.38 13.68 13.14
C PRO A 367 4.07 14.17 13.78
N LEU A 368 2.89 13.65 13.39
CA LEU A 368 1.60 14.06 13.96
C LEU A 368 1.24 13.28 15.22
N LEU A 369 1.43 11.96 15.23
CA LEU A 369 1.07 11.10 16.36
C LEU A 369 2.15 11.08 17.46
N CYS A 370 3.44 11.15 17.08
CA CYS A 370 4.60 11.17 17.99
C CYS A 370 5.48 12.45 17.89
N PRO A 371 4.90 13.67 17.97
CA PRO A 371 5.65 14.91 17.90
C PRO A 371 6.48 15.15 19.17
N ARG A 372 7.76 15.50 18.99
CA ARG A 372 8.73 15.65 20.08
C ARG A 372 8.33 16.70 21.14
N GLY A 373 8.55 16.37 22.41
CA GLY A 373 8.80 17.34 23.49
C GLY A 373 7.59 17.88 24.26
N THR A 374 6.46 17.17 24.32
CA THR A 374 5.29 17.52 25.16
C THR A 374 4.33 16.33 25.24
N PRO A 375 3.60 16.11 26.36
CA PRO A 375 2.48 15.16 26.42
C PRO A 375 1.32 15.62 25.52
N ARG A 376 0.67 14.70 24.79
CA ARG A 376 -0.19 15.05 23.63
C ARG A 376 -1.51 14.29 23.58
N LEU A 377 -2.47 14.89 22.88
CA LEU A 377 -3.78 14.30 22.57
C LEU A 377 -3.70 12.90 21.90
N SER A 378 -2.67 12.66 21.08
CA SER A 378 -2.41 11.41 20.36
C SER A 378 -1.43 10.45 21.05
N GLU A 379 -1.04 10.71 22.30
CA GLU A 379 -0.14 9.85 23.06
C GLU A 379 -0.77 8.46 23.26
N GLY A 380 -0.03 7.39 22.94
CA GLY A 380 -0.57 6.02 22.89
C GLY A 380 -1.35 5.64 21.61
N LEU A 381 -1.66 6.57 20.70
CA LEU A 381 -2.49 6.31 19.51
C LEU A 381 -1.70 5.73 18.33
N LEU A 382 -2.13 4.57 17.82
CA LEU A 382 -1.59 3.93 16.62
C LEU A 382 -2.18 4.49 15.33
N PHE A 383 -1.53 4.25 14.18
CA PHE A 383 -2.02 4.72 12.87
C PHE A 383 -3.25 3.95 12.31
N ARG A 384 -3.63 2.84 12.95
CA ARG A 384 -4.72 1.94 12.50
C ARG A 384 -6.06 2.65 12.19
N PRO A 385 -6.54 3.63 13.00
CA PRO A 385 -7.78 4.35 12.74
C PRO A 385 -7.76 5.22 11.48
N PHE A 386 -6.58 5.64 11.03
CA PHE A 386 -6.39 6.41 9.81
C PHE A 386 -6.21 5.49 8.59
N ARG A 387 -5.56 4.34 8.79
CA ARG A 387 -5.44 3.30 7.75
C ARG A 387 -6.81 2.75 7.32
N ARG A 388 -7.77 2.53 8.24
CA ARG A 388 -9.15 2.12 7.89
C ARG A 388 -9.92 3.15 7.05
N LEU A 389 -9.46 4.40 7.02
CA LEU A 389 -10.00 5.54 6.25
C LEU A 389 -9.21 5.84 4.96
N GLY A 390 -8.24 5.00 4.59
CA GLY A 390 -7.49 5.13 3.33
C GLY A 390 -6.24 6.03 3.38
N PHE A 391 -5.81 6.53 4.55
CA PHE A 391 -4.65 7.44 4.66
C PHE A 391 -3.31 6.81 4.20
N GLY A 392 -3.27 5.49 3.97
CA GLY A 392 -2.13 4.80 3.35
C GLY A 392 -2.11 4.81 1.81
N VAL A 393 -3.21 5.20 1.14
CA VAL A 393 -3.33 5.20 -0.33
C VAL A 393 -3.60 6.58 -0.93
N TRP A 394 -4.30 7.46 -0.20
CA TRP A 394 -4.58 8.85 -0.63
C TRP A 394 -3.30 9.59 -1.04
N ASP A 395 -3.41 10.43 -2.07
CA ASP A 395 -2.35 11.35 -2.43
C ASP A 395 -2.34 12.62 -1.58
N ASP A 396 -1.29 13.43 -1.77
CA ASP A 396 -1.10 14.65 -1.00
C ASP A 396 -2.22 15.64 -1.28
N GLU A 397 -2.59 15.73 -2.56
CA GLU A 397 -3.56 16.65 -3.10
C GLU A 397 -4.95 16.42 -2.47
N ARG A 398 -5.42 15.17 -2.37
CA ARG A 398 -6.67 14.84 -1.67
C ARG A 398 -6.56 15.06 -0.17
N LEU A 399 -5.45 14.68 0.47
CA LEU A 399 -5.26 14.90 1.91
C LEU A 399 -5.20 16.39 2.29
N VAL A 400 -4.67 17.25 1.42
CA VAL A 400 -4.69 18.72 1.58
C VAL A 400 -6.10 19.27 1.33
N ALA A 401 -6.82 18.80 0.31
CA ALA A 401 -8.21 19.21 0.05
C ALA A 401 -9.17 18.85 1.21
N MET A 402 -8.94 17.71 1.87
CA MET A 402 -9.66 17.31 3.07
C MET A 402 -9.21 18.05 4.35
N GLU A 403 -8.33 19.05 4.26
CA GLU A 403 -7.72 19.77 5.41
C GLU A 403 -7.01 18.85 6.42
N MET A 404 -6.58 17.65 6.00
CA MET A 404 -5.86 16.67 6.83
C MET A 404 -4.34 16.88 6.86
N LEU A 405 -3.80 17.68 5.92
CA LEU A 405 -2.39 18.04 5.81
C LEU A 405 -2.23 19.52 5.44
N ASP A 406 -1.12 20.15 5.84
CA ASP A 406 -0.73 21.47 5.31
C ASP A 406 -0.30 21.37 3.84
N ASP A 407 -0.70 22.39 3.06
CA ASP A 407 -0.27 22.61 1.67
C ASP A 407 1.27 22.73 1.55
N PRO A 408 1.94 21.78 0.87
CA PRO A 408 3.39 21.82 0.69
C PRO A 408 3.87 22.82 -0.36
N GLU A 409 3.01 23.36 -1.23
CA GLU A 409 3.37 24.36 -2.26
C GLU A 409 3.44 25.79 -1.71
N ASN A 410 2.86 26.00 -0.53
CA ASN A 410 3.29 27.00 0.45
C ASN A 410 3.38 28.46 -0.04
N LYS A 411 2.22 29.10 -0.26
CA LYS A 411 2.13 30.57 -0.35
C LYS A 411 2.30 31.29 1.00
N ARG A 412 2.40 30.58 2.14
CA ARG A 412 2.58 31.18 3.49
C ARG A 412 3.31 30.25 4.47
N PRO A 413 4.63 30.43 4.71
CA PRO A 413 5.33 29.64 5.73
C PRO A 413 4.75 29.97 7.12
N ARG A 414 4.07 29.01 7.73
CA ARG A 414 3.50 29.13 9.08
C ARG A 414 4.16 28.14 10.03
N ARG A 415 4.23 28.54 11.31
CA ARG A 415 5.04 27.86 12.32
C ARG A 415 4.48 26.47 12.62
N PHE A 416 5.24 25.43 12.25
CA PHE A 416 4.91 24.00 12.41
C PHE A 416 4.27 23.63 13.76
N HIS A 417 4.68 24.26 14.87
CA HIS A 417 4.18 23.92 16.21
C HIS A 417 2.69 24.24 16.45
N VAL A 418 2.12 25.24 15.79
CA VAL A 418 0.73 25.68 16.07
C VAL A 418 -0.28 24.88 15.24
N TRP A 419 0.00 24.66 13.96
CA TRP A 419 -0.91 23.90 13.07
C TRP A 419 -0.90 22.40 13.36
N CYS A 420 0.21 21.86 13.88
CA CYS A 420 0.29 20.47 14.37
C CYS A 420 -0.79 20.15 15.43
N GLN A 421 -1.12 21.07 16.35
CA GLN A 421 -2.17 20.79 17.35
C GLN A 421 -3.58 20.73 16.74
N ASP A 422 -3.86 21.57 15.75
CA ASP A 422 -5.13 21.58 15.02
C ASP A 422 -5.27 20.36 14.09
N GLN A 423 -4.18 19.95 13.42
CA GLN A 423 -4.14 18.74 12.60
C GLN A 423 -4.31 17.47 13.45
N VAL A 424 -3.62 17.37 14.58
CA VAL A 424 -3.76 16.24 15.51
C VAL A 424 -5.17 16.17 16.10
N PHE A 425 -5.77 17.32 16.43
CA PHE A 425 -7.19 17.38 16.81
C PHE A 425 -8.11 16.95 15.66
N THR A 426 -7.84 17.41 14.44
CA THR A 426 -8.63 17.06 13.25
C THR A 426 -8.57 15.56 12.97
N TRP A 427 -7.38 14.95 13.00
CA TRP A 427 -7.21 13.50 12.89
C TRP A 427 -7.93 12.78 14.03
N THR A 428 -7.67 13.12 15.29
CA THR A 428 -8.29 12.44 16.43
C THR A 428 -9.81 12.64 16.52
N SER A 429 -10.37 13.68 15.89
CA SER A 429 -11.82 13.85 15.75
C SER A 429 -12.48 12.72 14.94
N LEU A 430 -11.74 12.10 13.99
CA LEU A 430 -12.18 10.99 13.14
C LEU A 430 -12.34 9.65 13.90
N LEU A 431 -11.76 9.52 15.09
CA LEU A 431 -11.85 8.31 15.91
C LEU A 431 -13.32 8.02 16.28
N SER A 432 -13.72 6.74 16.30
CA SER A 432 -15.04 6.37 16.81
C SER A 432 -15.18 6.68 18.31
N PRO A 433 -16.41 6.70 18.88
CA PRO A 433 -16.60 6.85 20.32
C PRO A 433 -15.81 5.83 21.14
N GLU A 434 -15.78 4.57 20.67
CA GLU A 434 -15.08 3.45 21.29
C GLU A 434 -13.55 3.64 21.23
N GLU A 435 -13.02 4.12 20.10
CA GLU A 435 -11.60 4.44 19.96
C GLU A 435 -11.16 5.62 20.85
N LYS A 436 -12.04 6.62 21.03
CA LYS A 436 -11.80 7.75 21.94
C LYS A 436 -11.77 7.29 23.40
N GLU A 437 -12.69 6.40 23.79
CA GLU A 437 -12.73 5.79 25.12
C GLU A 437 -11.48 4.90 25.37
N GLU A 438 -11.11 4.05 24.41
CA GLU A 438 -9.91 3.20 24.50
C GLU A 438 -8.63 4.04 24.66
N LEU A 439 -8.49 5.10 23.85
CA LEU A 439 -7.36 6.04 23.93
C LEU A 439 -7.32 6.77 25.28
N GLN A 440 -8.48 7.19 25.80
CA GLN A 440 -8.56 7.81 27.13
C GLN A 440 -8.10 6.85 28.24
N VAL A 441 -8.64 5.62 28.27
CA VAL A 441 -8.28 4.61 29.29
C VAL A 441 -6.79 4.27 29.24
N HIS A 442 -6.21 4.18 28.03
CA HIS A 442 -4.78 3.93 27.86
C HIS A 442 -3.91 5.08 28.39
N GLN A 443 -4.28 6.33 28.09
CA GLN A 443 -3.58 7.53 28.59
C GLN A 443 -3.68 7.68 30.10
N GLU A 444 -4.82 7.38 30.71
CA GLU A 444 -4.99 7.34 32.17
C GLU A 444 -4.09 6.27 32.81
N ALA A 445 -4.01 5.07 32.20
CA ALA A 445 -3.12 3.99 32.66
C ALA A 445 -1.63 4.28 32.45
N MET A 446 -1.23 5.09 31.46
CA MET A 446 0.16 5.56 31.32
C MET A 446 0.52 6.54 32.44
N ARG A 447 -0.28 7.58 32.67
CA ARG A 447 -0.01 8.57 33.75
C ARG A 447 0.07 7.93 35.13
N LEU A 448 -0.81 6.97 35.43
CA LEU A 448 -0.75 6.24 36.71
C LEU A 448 0.55 5.43 36.87
N ARG A 449 1.14 4.93 35.78
CA ARG A 449 2.45 4.25 35.83
C ARG A 449 3.59 5.24 36.01
N GLU A 450 3.58 6.37 35.29
CA GLU A 450 4.56 7.45 35.48
C GLU A 450 4.55 7.98 36.93
N GLU A 451 3.36 8.21 37.51
CA GLU A 451 3.19 8.65 38.90
C GLU A 451 3.74 7.62 39.92
N LEU A 452 3.55 6.32 39.66
CA LEU A 452 4.09 5.24 40.49
C LEU A 452 5.62 5.14 40.37
N GLU A 453 6.17 5.12 39.16
CA GLU A 453 7.62 5.05 38.93
C GLU A 453 8.35 6.28 39.51
N PHE A 454 7.76 7.48 39.38
CA PHE A 454 8.30 8.69 40.00
C PHE A 454 8.22 8.64 41.53
N GLY A 455 7.16 8.04 42.08
CA GLY A 455 7.03 7.78 43.52
C GLY A 455 8.09 6.80 44.05
N GLU A 456 8.35 5.70 43.34
CA GLU A 456 9.37 4.70 43.71
C GLU A 456 10.80 5.29 43.62
N LEU A 457 11.09 6.12 42.62
CA LEU A 457 12.35 6.86 42.52
C LEU A 457 12.59 7.82 43.70
N ILE A 458 11.55 8.45 44.22
CA ILE A 458 11.64 9.30 45.43
C ILE A 458 11.86 8.46 46.70
N VAL A 459 11.25 7.27 46.80
CA VAL A 459 11.37 6.39 47.98
C VAL A 459 12.72 5.67 48.01
N THR A 460 13.29 5.32 46.87
CA THR A 460 14.61 4.66 46.75
C THR A 460 15.81 5.63 46.76
N GLY A 461 15.55 6.94 46.68
CA GLY A 461 16.55 8.00 46.65
C GLY A 461 16.93 8.64 48.01
N ASN A 462 16.48 8.07 49.14
CA ASN A 462 16.77 8.55 50.51
C ASN A 462 17.64 7.55 51.30
#